data_AF-A0A0R3PYP5-F1
#
_entry.id   AF-A0A0R3PYP5-F1
#
_cell.length_a   1.000
_cell.length_b   1.000
_cell.length_c   1.000
_cell.angle_alpha   90.00
_cell.angle_beta   90.00
_cell.angle_gamma   90.00
#
_symmetry.space_group_name_H-M   'P 1'
#
loop_
_entity.id
_entity.type
_entity.pdbx_description
1 polymer ?
#
loop_
_entity_poly.entity_id
_entity_poly.type
_entity_poly.pdbx_seq_one_letter_code
_entity_poly.pdbx_strand_id
1 'polypeptide(L)'
;MIYADSPNCFENDVLNSVFDNCVNWIVDPCQQFSIKLPLEWLLVRLAVRSSKFRERVLNLDWILASKRTGSVCSWINMVMLLSRSEGNEVRFCDDISERILPWTTAQNFAVRCTAVAAIRLLYSMIPSSEITKWNLLKGVIEFNGESSGNSQRIICALMKDFYFGHLNPLKHFDLQTVLLELPKKTGMPPEEIILIPLIKILNSSSIPSMNHDEHFLSAPSQVYSRLSKSNKCAPEIALEDDGMSVNSTGTLDKITPKDYGLIVVASLVDKPANLGGLCRTCEIFGVDTLVLADHIFVSDPNFKALSMSSEKRQHIEAIRPENLSSYLESMRKNGYTVIAAEQTTDSVFLHKFQFPLKTVLLVGDEKEGVPVHLLRSVDKTVEIKQLGQTRSLNVHVSAALFVAKYAEQVLFS
;
A
#
# COMPACT_ATOMS: atom_id res chain seq x y z
N MET A 1 -11.94 35.30 28.78
CA MET A 1 -13.11 35.98 28.17
C MET A 1 -12.65 36.41 26.78
N ILE A 2 -13.18 35.97 25.64
CA ILE A 2 -14.56 35.69 25.24
C ILE A 2 -14.52 34.55 24.20
N TYR A 3 -15.35 33.52 24.39
CA TYR A 3 -16.20 32.85 23.38
C TYR A 3 -16.90 31.71 24.13
N ALA A 4 -17.90 32.11 24.91
CA ALA A 4 -18.95 31.25 25.40
C ALA A 4 -20.20 31.58 24.57
N ASP A 5 -20.17 31.22 23.29
CA ASP A 5 -21.40 31.05 22.53
C ASP A 5 -21.67 29.55 22.55
N SER A 6 -22.70 29.14 23.28
CA SER A 6 -23.25 27.79 23.12
C SER A 6 -23.64 27.63 21.65
N PRO A 7 -23.07 26.67 20.90
CA PRO A 7 -23.41 26.49 19.49
C PRO A 7 -24.93 26.28 19.38
N ASN A 8 -25.58 27.04 18.50
CA ASN A 8 -27.00 26.89 18.21
C ASN A 8 -27.31 25.42 17.89
N CYS A 9 -28.50 24.91 18.26
CA CYS A 9 -28.86 23.49 18.08
C CYS A 9 -28.57 22.98 16.64
N PHE A 10 -28.81 23.84 15.65
CA PHE A 10 -28.50 23.59 14.23
C PHE A 10 -27.00 23.39 13.94
N GLU A 11 -26.11 24.17 14.53
CA GLU A 11 -24.66 23.99 14.37
C GLU A 11 -24.18 22.69 15.01
N ASN A 12 -24.74 22.31 16.16
CA ASN A 12 -24.44 21.04 16.79
C ASN A 12 -24.85 19.85 15.92
N ASP A 13 -26.00 19.91 15.24
CA ASP A 13 -26.47 18.85 14.35
C ASP A 13 -25.58 18.71 13.10
N VAL A 14 -25.17 19.83 12.52
CA VAL A 14 -24.21 19.84 11.40
C VAL A 14 -22.87 19.23 11.83
N LEU A 15 -22.32 19.63 12.98
CA LEU A 15 -21.06 19.10 13.49
C LEU A 15 -21.14 17.61 13.82
N ASN A 16 -22.27 17.13 14.34
CA ASN A 16 -22.50 15.70 14.57
C ASN A 16 -22.50 14.93 13.22
N SER A 17 -23.21 15.46 12.21
CA SER A 17 -23.24 14.86 10.87
C SER A 17 -21.85 14.83 10.21
N VAL A 18 -21.09 15.93 10.30
CA VAL A 18 -19.70 15.99 9.82
C VAL A 18 -18.85 14.93 10.51
N PHE A 19 -18.95 14.81 11.83
CA PHE A 19 -18.22 13.81 12.60
C PHE A 19 -18.54 12.39 12.13
N ASP A 20 -19.82 12.04 12.03
CA ASP A 20 -20.27 10.69 11.65
C ASP A 20 -19.84 10.32 10.23
N ASN A 21 -19.94 11.27 9.29
CA ASN A 21 -19.48 11.07 7.92
C ASN A 21 -17.97 10.86 7.84
N CYS A 22 -17.18 11.66 8.57
CA CYS A 22 -15.73 11.49 8.63
C CYS A 22 -15.34 10.11 9.18
N VAL A 23 -15.99 9.65 10.25
CA VAL A 23 -15.76 8.32 10.82
C VAL A 23 -16.10 7.22 9.81
N ASN A 24 -17.20 7.34 9.08
CA ASN A 24 -17.58 6.37 8.05
C ASN A 24 -16.56 6.32 6.90
N TRP A 25 -16.04 7.46 6.44
CA TRP A 25 -15.03 7.51 5.38
C TRP A 25 -13.66 6.98 5.81
N ILE A 26 -13.25 7.16 7.08
CA ILE A 26 -12.00 6.60 7.60
C ILE A 26 -12.00 5.06 7.59
N VAL A 27 -13.17 4.45 7.71
CA VAL A 27 -13.34 3.00 7.68
C VAL A 27 -13.18 2.43 6.27
N ASP A 28 -13.48 3.20 5.22
CA ASP A 28 -13.39 2.76 3.83
C ASP A 28 -11.96 2.26 3.50
N PRO A 29 -11.78 0.99 3.08
CA PRO A 29 -10.48 0.45 2.73
C PRO A 29 -9.87 1.06 1.46
N CYS A 30 -10.67 1.68 0.60
CA CYS A 30 -10.24 2.29 -0.66
C CYS A 30 -9.79 3.75 -0.50
N GLN A 31 -9.94 4.34 0.70
CA GLN A 31 -9.62 5.75 0.92
C GLN A 31 -8.10 6.00 0.89
N GLN A 32 -7.67 6.89 -0.01
CA GLN A 32 -6.29 7.33 -0.12
C GLN A 32 -5.85 8.18 1.10
N PHE A 33 -4.56 8.15 1.45
CA PHE A 33 -4.02 8.90 2.59
C PHE A 33 -4.15 10.43 2.43
N SER A 34 -4.13 10.94 1.20
CA SER A 34 -4.38 12.35 0.89
C SER A 34 -5.75 12.84 1.38
N ILE A 35 -6.73 11.94 1.52
CA ILE A 35 -8.07 12.26 2.05
C ILE A 35 -8.21 11.77 3.49
N LYS A 36 -7.66 10.59 3.80
CA LYS A 36 -7.80 9.98 5.12
C LYS A 36 -7.16 10.82 6.23
N LEU A 37 -5.94 11.33 6.00
CA LEU A 37 -5.22 12.12 7.00
C LEU A 37 -5.91 13.48 7.30
N PRO A 38 -6.44 14.23 6.30
CA PRO A 38 -7.26 15.40 6.59
C PRO A 38 -8.55 15.10 7.36
N LEU A 39 -9.21 13.96 7.09
CA LEU A 39 -10.40 13.56 7.85
C LEU A 39 -10.06 13.25 9.32
N GLU A 40 -8.96 12.52 9.56
CA GLU A 40 -8.43 12.28 10.91
C GLU A 40 -8.12 13.61 11.61
N TRP A 41 -7.43 14.52 10.93
CA TRP A 41 -7.08 15.82 11.50
C TRP A 41 -8.32 16.69 11.76
N LEU A 42 -9.34 16.66 10.89
CA LEU A 42 -10.61 17.35 11.12
C LEU A 42 -11.31 16.85 12.38
N LEU A 43 -11.38 15.54 12.58
CA LEU A 43 -11.94 14.94 13.79
C LEU A 43 -11.17 15.37 15.05
N VAL A 44 -9.84 15.41 14.97
CA VAL A 44 -8.99 15.91 16.07
C VAL A 44 -9.27 17.38 16.36
N ARG A 45 -9.38 18.22 15.34
CA ARG A 45 -9.71 19.65 15.50
C ARG A 45 -11.07 19.87 16.15
N LEU A 46 -12.06 19.02 15.86
CA LEU A 46 -13.36 19.03 16.55
C LEU A 46 -13.20 18.63 18.03
N ALA A 47 -12.43 17.57 18.29
CA ALA A 47 -12.15 17.08 19.63
C ALA A 47 -11.36 18.08 20.51
N VAL A 48 -10.45 18.87 19.93
CA VAL A 48 -9.75 19.93 20.68
C VAL A 48 -10.71 21.04 21.09
N ARG A 49 -11.71 21.34 20.27
CA ARG A 49 -12.68 22.43 20.54
C ARG A 49 -13.85 22.03 21.42
N SER A 50 -14.12 20.73 21.58
CA SER A 50 -15.29 20.24 22.28
C SER A 50 -14.99 18.96 23.05
N SER A 51 -15.22 18.99 24.36
CA SER A 51 -15.08 17.82 25.24
C SER A 51 -15.99 16.67 24.81
N LYS A 52 -17.20 16.96 24.31
CA LYS A 52 -18.11 15.96 23.75
C LYS A 52 -17.48 15.21 22.58
N PHE A 53 -16.92 15.92 21.60
CA PHE A 53 -16.27 15.26 20.46
C PHE A 53 -14.95 14.59 20.87
N ARG A 54 -14.24 15.12 21.88
CA ARG A 54 -13.06 14.47 22.46
C ARG A 54 -13.40 13.08 22.98
N GLU A 55 -14.40 12.96 23.85
CA GLU A 55 -14.82 11.66 24.38
C GLU A 55 -15.26 10.73 23.26
N ARG A 56 -15.95 11.23 22.23
CA ARG A 56 -16.32 10.43 21.07
C ARG A 56 -15.08 9.88 20.37
N VAL A 57 -14.08 10.70 20.04
CA VAL A 57 -12.83 10.25 19.38
C VAL A 57 -12.10 9.21 20.23
N LEU A 58 -11.97 9.44 21.54
CA LEU A 58 -11.26 8.52 22.44
C LEU A 58 -11.92 7.14 22.55
N ASN A 59 -13.23 7.04 22.31
CA ASN A 59 -14.01 5.79 22.36
C ASN A 59 -14.34 5.22 20.96
N LEU A 60 -13.68 5.67 19.89
CA LEU A 60 -13.89 5.14 18.53
C LEU A 60 -13.19 3.81 18.26
N ASP A 61 -12.23 3.39 19.10
CA ASP A 61 -11.38 2.22 18.88
C ASP A 61 -12.17 0.95 18.55
N TRP A 62 -13.15 0.58 19.39
CA TRP A 62 -13.98 -0.60 19.18
C TRP A 62 -14.93 -0.49 17.98
N ILE A 63 -15.46 0.71 17.73
CA ILE A 63 -16.35 0.97 16.59
C ILE A 63 -15.56 0.80 15.28
N LEU A 64 -14.35 1.33 15.21
CA LEU A 64 -13.45 1.16 14.07
C LEU A 64 -12.98 -0.30 13.95
N ALA A 65 -12.61 -0.93 15.05
CA ALA A 65 -12.12 -2.31 15.05
C ALA A 65 -13.16 -3.31 14.55
N SER A 66 -14.42 -3.14 14.95
CA SER A 66 -15.55 -4.01 14.56
C SER A 66 -15.92 -3.87 13.09
N LYS A 67 -15.81 -2.67 12.51
CA LYS A 67 -16.02 -2.46 11.07
C LYS A 67 -14.83 -2.93 10.24
N ARG A 68 -13.61 -2.55 10.64
CA ARG A 68 -12.36 -2.96 9.99
C ARG A 68 -11.19 -2.79 10.96
N THR A 69 -10.61 -3.88 11.45
CA THR A 69 -9.50 -3.82 12.44
C THR A 69 -8.35 -2.90 12.02
N GLY A 70 -7.98 -2.87 10.74
CA GLY A 70 -6.91 -1.99 10.24
C GLY A 70 -7.23 -0.49 10.31
N SER A 71 -8.49 -0.09 10.52
CA SER A 71 -8.86 1.31 10.73
C SER A 71 -8.51 1.84 12.12
N VAL A 72 -8.16 0.95 13.06
CA VAL A 72 -7.63 1.32 14.37
C VAL A 72 -6.33 2.11 14.26
N CYS A 73 -5.52 1.91 13.21
CA CYS A 73 -4.35 2.76 12.96
C CYS A 73 -4.72 4.25 12.87
N SER A 74 -5.87 4.59 12.27
CA SER A 74 -6.36 5.96 12.19
C SER A 74 -6.81 6.49 13.55
N TRP A 75 -7.40 5.65 14.39
CA TRP A 75 -7.69 6.05 15.76
C TRP A 75 -6.42 6.32 16.56
N ILE A 76 -5.40 5.46 16.45
CA ILE A 76 -4.11 5.72 17.09
C ILE A 76 -3.49 7.03 16.57
N ASN A 77 -3.55 7.30 15.27
CA ASN A 77 -3.14 8.59 14.70
C ASN A 77 -3.88 9.77 15.34
N MET A 78 -5.22 9.72 15.40
CA MET A 78 -6.03 10.79 15.98
C MET A 78 -5.68 11.04 17.44
N VAL A 79 -5.50 9.97 18.21
CA VAL A 79 -5.12 10.03 19.62
C VAL A 79 -3.71 10.61 19.80
N MET A 80 -2.75 10.25 18.93
CA MET A 80 -1.41 10.84 18.93
C MET A 80 -1.37 12.32 18.52
N LEU A 81 -2.32 12.77 17.70
CA LEU A 81 -2.47 14.20 17.42
C LEU A 81 -3.09 14.95 18.59
N LEU A 82 -4.09 14.35 19.26
CA LEU A 82 -4.67 14.90 20.48
C LEU A 82 -3.64 15.03 21.60
N SER A 83 -2.76 14.05 21.80
CA SER A 83 -1.72 14.18 22.83
C SER A 83 -0.79 15.37 22.58
N ARG A 84 -0.48 15.66 21.31
CA ARG A 84 0.31 16.84 20.93
C ARG A 84 -0.46 18.16 21.02
N SER A 85 -1.79 18.17 21.02
CA SER A 85 -2.56 19.40 21.25
C SER A 85 -2.62 19.79 22.72
N GLU A 86 -2.62 18.82 23.64
CA GLU A 86 -2.63 19.07 25.09
C GLU A 86 -1.25 19.51 25.63
N GLY A 87 -0.17 19.31 24.88
CA GLY A 87 1.19 19.64 25.31
C GLY A 87 1.80 18.55 26.21
N ASN A 88 2.70 18.92 27.12
CA ASN A 88 3.40 17.98 28.02
C ASN A 88 2.54 17.58 29.24
N GLU A 89 1.21 17.52 29.10
CA GLU A 89 0.34 17.11 30.18
C GLU A 89 0.46 15.59 30.43
N VAL A 90 1.22 15.24 31.47
CA VAL A 90 1.54 13.85 31.82
C VAL A 90 0.28 13.02 32.03
N ARG A 91 -0.76 13.57 32.69
CA ARG A 91 -2.02 12.85 32.95
C ARG A 91 -2.76 12.43 31.68
N PHE A 92 -2.70 13.24 30.62
CA PHE A 92 -3.34 12.87 29.36
C PHE A 92 -2.52 11.80 28.64
N CYS A 93 -1.18 11.89 28.68
CA CYS A 93 -0.32 10.83 28.16
C CYS A 93 -0.54 9.50 28.89
N ASP A 94 -0.83 9.54 30.19
CA ASP A 94 -1.19 8.38 31.01
C ASP A 94 -2.46 7.69 30.50
N ASP A 95 -3.60 8.41 30.45
CA ASP A 95 -4.88 7.86 29.98
C ASP A 95 -4.79 7.32 28.54
N ILE A 96 -4.13 8.06 27.65
CA ILE A 96 -3.97 7.65 26.26
C ILE A 96 -3.14 6.37 26.12
N SER A 97 -2.06 6.23 26.89
CA SER A 97 -1.23 5.04 26.78
C SER A 97 -1.95 3.80 27.31
N GLU A 98 -2.75 3.92 28.37
CA GLU A 98 -3.60 2.83 28.85
C GLU A 98 -4.59 2.36 27.78
N ARG A 99 -5.15 3.29 27.00
CA ARG A 99 -6.05 2.97 25.88
C ARG A 99 -5.32 2.31 24.70
N ILE A 100 -4.10 2.74 24.39
CA ILE A 100 -3.32 2.21 23.24
C ILE A 100 -2.67 0.87 23.57
N LEU A 101 -2.29 0.63 24.84
CA LEU A 101 -1.50 -0.53 25.24
C LEU A 101 -2.09 -1.89 24.80
N PRO A 102 -3.41 -2.17 24.92
CA PRO A 102 -4.00 -3.43 24.42
C PRO A 102 -3.78 -3.65 22.92
N TRP A 103 -3.65 -2.58 22.13
CA TRP A 103 -3.45 -2.66 20.68
C TRP A 103 -2.04 -3.07 20.29
N THR A 104 -1.07 -3.01 21.21
CA THR A 104 0.29 -3.54 21.00
C THR A 104 0.30 -5.06 20.80
N THR A 105 -0.73 -5.76 21.31
CA THR A 105 -0.89 -7.21 21.18
C THR A 105 -1.95 -7.62 20.15
N ALA A 106 -2.48 -6.69 19.36
CA ALA A 106 -3.52 -6.96 18.37
C ALA A 106 -3.11 -8.06 17.36
N GLN A 107 -4.04 -8.84 16.81
CA GLN A 107 -3.67 -9.80 15.75
C GLN A 107 -3.25 -9.10 14.45
N ASN A 108 -3.82 -7.92 14.17
CA ASN A 108 -3.50 -7.14 12.99
C ASN A 108 -2.10 -6.51 13.08
N PHE A 109 -1.23 -6.88 12.14
CA PHE A 109 0.18 -6.47 12.12
C PHE A 109 0.40 -4.95 12.08
N ALA A 110 -0.36 -4.23 11.25
CA ALA A 110 -0.23 -2.78 11.11
C ALA A 110 -0.69 -2.04 12.38
N VAL A 111 -1.77 -2.53 13.01
CA VAL A 111 -2.28 -1.98 14.28
C VAL A 111 -1.25 -2.17 15.38
N ARG A 112 -0.65 -3.36 15.51
CA ARG A 112 0.44 -3.60 16.48
C ARG A 112 1.60 -2.64 16.29
N CYS A 113 2.10 -2.52 15.06
CA CYS A 113 3.25 -1.65 14.77
C CYS A 113 2.92 -0.19 15.08
N THR A 114 1.74 0.28 14.72
CA THR A 114 1.28 1.65 15.01
C THR A 114 1.13 1.90 16.51
N ALA A 115 0.57 0.94 17.26
CA ALA A 115 0.43 1.02 18.71
C ALA A 115 1.79 1.07 19.42
N VAL A 116 2.74 0.20 19.04
CA VAL A 116 4.10 0.23 19.61
C VAL A 116 4.81 1.54 19.27
N ALA A 117 4.68 2.06 18.05
CA ALA A 117 5.22 3.36 17.67
C ALA A 117 4.64 4.51 18.51
N ALA A 118 3.31 4.50 18.75
CA ALA A 118 2.64 5.47 19.61
C ALA A 118 3.16 5.42 21.05
N ILE A 119 3.23 4.22 21.66
CA ILE A 119 3.73 4.06 23.04
C ILE A 119 5.19 4.53 23.15
N ARG A 120 6.04 4.23 22.16
CA ARG A 120 7.43 4.72 22.13
C ARG A 120 7.51 6.26 22.08
N LEU A 121 6.66 6.91 21.28
CA LEU A 121 6.60 8.36 21.21
C LEU A 121 6.05 8.98 22.49
N LEU A 122 4.95 8.47 23.03
CA LEU A 122 4.36 8.94 24.28
C LEU A 122 5.36 8.83 25.43
N TYR A 123 6.05 7.70 25.54
CA TYR A 123 7.10 7.52 26.55
C TYR A 123 8.24 8.53 26.41
N SER A 124 8.63 8.89 25.18
CA SER A 124 9.65 9.91 24.95
C SER A 124 9.22 11.33 25.34
N MET A 125 7.91 11.58 25.49
CA MET A 125 7.35 12.86 25.94
C MET A 125 7.27 12.97 27.46
N ILE A 126 7.40 11.86 28.20
CA ILE A 126 7.29 11.84 29.67
C ILE A 126 8.59 12.38 30.29
N PRO A 127 8.51 13.35 31.22
CA PRO A 127 9.67 13.84 31.96
C PRO A 127 10.35 12.72 32.75
N SER A 128 11.69 12.74 32.83
CA SER A 128 12.47 11.72 33.53
C SER A 128 12.09 11.54 35.00
N SER A 129 11.50 12.56 35.64
CA SER A 129 11.02 12.52 37.02
C SER A 129 9.80 11.62 37.23
N GLU A 130 8.99 11.36 36.20
CA GLU A 130 7.75 10.57 36.29
C GLU A 130 7.86 9.18 35.65
N ILE A 131 9.01 8.88 35.03
CA ILE A 131 9.24 7.68 34.23
C ILE A 131 9.19 6.37 35.05
N THR A 132 9.38 6.45 36.36
CA THR A 132 9.35 5.29 37.27
C THR A 132 7.97 4.64 37.36
N LYS A 133 6.89 5.39 37.14
CA LYS A 133 5.51 4.85 37.04
C LYS A 133 5.31 3.99 35.77
N TRP A 134 6.22 4.11 34.79
CA TRP A 134 6.12 3.53 33.44
C TRP A 134 7.06 2.34 33.24
N ASN A 135 7.61 1.79 34.31
CA ASN A 135 8.58 0.67 34.25
C ASN A 135 8.02 -0.57 33.54
N LEU A 136 6.72 -0.84 33.64
CA LEU A 136 6.07 -1.94 32.90
C LEU A 136 6.11 -1.72 31.38
N LEU A 137 5.97 -0.48 30.94
CA LEU A 137 6.01 -0.11 29.52
C LEU A 137 7.42 -0.11 28.96
N LYS A 138 8.44 0.09 29.81
CA LYS A 138 9.84 -0.05 29.42
C LYS A 138 10.11 -1.42 28.77
N GLY A 139 9.56 -2.49 29.34
CA GLY A 139 9.66 -3.83 28.77
C GLY A 139 9.03 -3.94 27.37
N VAL A 140 7.88 -3.30 27.14
CA VAL A 140 7.20 -3.27 25.82
C VAL A 140 7.98 -2.43 24.81
N ILE A 141 8.55 -1.29 25.25
CA ILE A 141 9.30 -0.35 24.42
C ILE A 141 10.63 -0.93 23.97
N GLU A 142 11.37 -1.53 24.90
CA GLU A 142 12.70 -2.11 24.69
C GLU A 142 12.64 -3.52 24.11
N PHE A 143 11.44 -4.11 23.99
CA PHE A 143 11.25 -5.40 23.35
C PHE A 143 11.65 -5.34 21.86
N ASN A 144 12.86 -5.81 21.57
CA ASN A 144 13.44 -5.91 20.24
C ASN A 144 13.84 -7.36 19.95
N GLY A 145 12.88 -8.29 20.05
CA GLY A 145 13.12 -9.72 19.79
C GLY A 145 13.53 -10.06 18.35
N GLU A 146 13.34 -9.14 17.41
CA GLU A 146 13.71 -9.31 15.99
C GLU A 146 14.63 -8.16 15.55
N SER A 147 15.95 -8.40 15.53
CA SER A 147 16.97 -7.39 15.16
C SER A 147 16.90 -6.93 13.69
N SER A 148 16.22 -7.67 12.82
CA SER A 148 16.08 -7.38 11.38
C SER A 148 14.62 -7.45 10.87
N GLY A 149 13.63 -7.40 11.77
CA GLY A 149 12.21 -7.56 11.43
C GLY A 149 11.61 -6.36 10.67
N ASN A 150 10.67 -6.65 9.76
CA ASN A 150 9.89 -5.62 9.06
C ASN A 150 9.12 -4.70 10.02
N SER A 151 8.73 -5.22 11.20
CA SER A 151 8.07 -4.49 12.29
C SER A 151 8.92 -3.31 12.79
N GLN A 152 10.20 -3.54 13.10
CA GLN A 152 11.09 -2.51 13.61
C GLN A 152 11.30 -1.38 12.59
N ARG A 153 11.45 -1.72 11.30
CA ARG A 153 11.55 -0.72 10.23
C ARG A 153 10.29 0.14 10.14
N ILE A 154 9.11 -0.47 10.22
CA ILE A 154 7.82 0.25 10.16
C ILE A 154 7.62 1.13 11.38
N ILE A 155 7.92 0.63 12.58
CA ILE A 155 7.83 1.39 13.83
C ILE A 155 8.75 2.62 13.77
N CYS A 156 10.03 2.43 13.42
CA CYS A 156 10.97 3.54 13.26
C CYS A 156 10.54 4.53 12.17
N ALA A 157 9.96 4.05 11.07
CA ALA A 157 9.44 4.91 10.00
C ALA A 157 8.26 5.75 10.49
N LEU A 158 7.29 5.15 11.19
CA LEU A 158 6.16 5.86 11.79
C LEU A 158 6.62 6.95 12.76
N MET A 159 7.56 6.63 13.66
CA MET A 159 8.06 7.59 14.66
C MET A 159 8.70 8.83 14.04
N LYS A 160 9.27 8.71 12.84
CA LYS A 160 9.91 9.80 12.08
C LYS A 160 8.99 10.41 11.01
N ASP A 161 7.80 9.86 10.80
CA ASP A 161 6.92 10.28 9.72
C ASP A 161 6.33 11.67 10.01
N PHE A 162 6.22 12.51 8.97
CA PHE A 162 5.74 13.88 9.09
C PHE A 162 4.39 13.97 9.80
N TYR A 163 3.46 13.05 9.52
CA TYR A 163 2.13 13.10 10.07
C TYR A 163 2.08 12.45 11.45
N PHE A 164 2.59 11.22 11.56
CA PHE A 164 2.48 10.46 12.80
C PHE A 164 3.44 10.94 13.89
N GLY A 165 4.66 11.30 13.52
CA GLY A 165 5.75 11.69 14.42
C GLY A 165 5.79 13.19 14.73
N HIS A 166 5.43 14.04 13.76
CA HIS A 166 5.75 15.47 13.83
C HIS A 166 4.56 16.43 13.77
N LEU A 167 3.43 16.06 13.16
CA LEU A 167 2.28 16.95 13.02
C LEU A 167 1.72 17.36 14.39
N ASN A 168 1.58 18.66 14.61
CA ASN A 168 0.82 19.25 15.70
C ASN A 168 -0.48 19.83 15.12
N PRO A 169 -1.66 19.37 15.56
CA PRO A 169 -2.92 19.72 14.91
C PRO A 169 -3.33 21.18 15.07
N LEU A 170 -2.69 21.92 15.98
CA LEU A 170 -2.95 23.35 16.19
C LEU A 170 -1.89 24.21 15.51
N LYS A 171 -0.61 23.93 15.74
CA LYS A 171 0.51 24.74 15.25
C LYS A 171 0.65 24.70 13.73
N HIS A 172 0.35 23.55 13.12
CA HIS A 172 0.50 23.36 11.67
C HIS A 172 -0.81 23.58 10.92
N PHE A 173 -1.84 24.15 11.56
CA PHE A 173 -3.10 24.47 10.87
C PHE A 173 -2.97 25.78 10.09
N ASP A 174 -2.29 25.69 8.95
CA ASP A 174 -2.02 26.76 8.00
C ASP A 174 -2.29 26.28 6.57
N LEU A 175 -2.45 27.22 5.64
CA LEU A 175 -2.80 26.91 4.25
C LEU A 175 -1.70 26.10 3.54
N GLN A 176 -0.42 26.42 3.78
CA GLN A 176 0.70 25.66 3.22
C GLN A 176 0.64 24.20 3.65
N THR A 177 0.40 23.92 4.93
CA THR A 177 0.36 22.54 5.43
C THR A 177 -0.81 21.77 4.81
N VAL A 178 -2.00 22.37 4.79
CA VAL A 178 -3.22 21.71 4.35
C VAL A 178 -3.27 21.52 2.83
N LEU A 179 -2.87 22.54 2.06
CA LEU A 179 -3.05 22.58 0.61
C LEU A 179 -1.81 22.18 -0.19
N LEU A 180 -0.62 22.21 0.43
CA LEU A 180 0.65 21.86 -0.20
C LEU A 180 1.32 20.67 0.47
N GLU A 181 1.71 20.79 1.74
CA GLU A 181 2.60 19.80 2.36
C GLU A 181 1.93 18.43 2.54
N LEU A 182 0.69 18.39 3.03
CA LEU A 182 -0.02 17.13 3.23
C LEU A 182 -0.30 16.42 1.90
N PRO A 183 -0.90 17.07 0.87
CA PRO A 183 -1.03 16.49 -0.47
C PRO A 183 0.30 15.98 -1.04
N LYS A 184 1.34 16.82 -1.01
CA LYS A 184 2.67 16.47 -1.53
C LYS A 184 3.28 15.27 -0.80
N LYS A 185 3.25 15.27 0.53
CA LYS A 185 3.85 14.21 1.36
C LYS A 185 3.03 12.92 1.36
N THR A 186 1.73 12.98 1.06
CA THR A 186 0.89 11.77 0.81
C THR A 186 0.95 11.30 -0.63
N GLY A 187 1.59 12.07 -1.52
CA GLY A 187 1.90 11.62 -2.86
C GLY A 187 0.93 12.03 -3.94
N MET A 188 0.14 13.09 -3.71
CA MET A 188 -0.65 13.71 -4.76
C MET A 188 0.24 14.25 -5.89
N PRO A 189 -0.23 14.19 -7.14
CA PRO A 189 0.54 14.66 -8.28
C PRO A 189 0.64 16.21 -8.24
N PRO A 190 1.72 16.82 -8.75
CA PRO A 190 1.94 18.27 -8.67
C PRO A 190 0.80 19.13 -9.23
N GLU A 191 0.05 18.61 -10.21
CA GLU A 191 -1.07 19.28 -10.85
C GLU A 191 -2.30 19.41 -9.94
N GLU A 192 -2.40 18.58 -8.90
CA GLU A 192 -3.49 18.60 -7.92
C GLU A 192 -3.12 19.33 -6.62
N ILE A 193 -1.95 19.99 -6.59
CA ILE A 193 -1.41 20.66 -5.41
C ILE A 193 -1.41 22.18 -5.60
N ILE A 194 -1.81 22.92 -4.56
CA ILE A 194 -1.77 24.39 -4.59
C ILE A 194 -0.37 24.85 -4.19
N LEU A 195 0.37 25.41 -5.14
CA LEU A 195 1.77 25.82 -4.93
C LEU A 195 1.90 27.12 -4.09
N ILE A 196 3.07 27.29 -3.47
CA ILE A 196 3.42 28.44 -2.61
C ILE A 196 3.03 29.81 -3.22
N PRO A 197 3.27 30.10 -4.52
CA PRO A 197 2.88 31.39 -5.09
C PRO A 197 1.38 31.69 -4.97
N LEU A 198 0.53 30.67 -5.19
CA LEU A 198 -0.93 30.81 -5.04
C LEU A 198 -1.32 30.94 -3.56
N ILE A 199 -0.69 30.17 -2.68
CA ILE A 199 -0.94 30.24 -1.24
C ILE A 199 -0.61 31.62 -0.67
N LYS A 200 0.48 32.25 -1.14
CA LYS A 200 0.84 33.63 -0.75
C LYS A 200 -0.20 34.67 -1.19
N ILE A 201 -0.91 34.42 -2.29
CA ILE A 201 -2.01 35.28 -2.76
C ILE A 201 -3.26 35.07 -1.87
N LEU A 202 -3.49 33.83 -1.43
CA LEU A 202 -4.55 33.48 -0.50
C LEU A 202 -4.20 33.97 0.91
N ASN A 203 -4.37 35.28 1.13
CA ASN A 203 -4.21 35.89 2.45
C ASN A 203 -5.57 35.88 3.17
N SER A 204 -5.67 35.14 4.27
CA SER A 204 -6.85 35.14 5.14
C SER A 204 -6.48 35.69 6.51
N SER A 205 -7.36 36.48 7.13
CA SER A 205 -7.15 36.99 8.49
C SER A 205 -7.27 35.91 9.57
N SER A 206 -7.91 34.78 9.27
CA SER A 206 -8.29 33.76 10.25
C SER A 206 -7.34 32.56 10.33
N ILE A 207 -6.62 32.26 9.24
CA ILE A 207 -5.72 31.10 9.12
C ILE A 207 -4.40 31.56 8.50
N PRO A 208 -3.24 31.27 9.12
CA PRO A 208 -1.94 31.60 8.54
C PRO A 208 -1.77 30.97 7.15
N SER A 209 -1.19 31.74 6.21
CA SER A 209 -0.95 31.21 4.87
C SER A 209 0.29 30.29 4.81
N MET A 210 1.32 30.57 5.61
CA MET A 210 2.62 29.89 5.56
C MET A 210 2.94 29.14 6.86
N ASN A 211 3.68 28.04 6.75
CA ASN A 211 4.25 27.30 7.87
C ASN A 211 5.72 27.72 8.08
N HIS A 212 6.11 27.90 9.34
CA HIS A 212 7.46 28.31 9.75
C HIS A 212 8.20 27.26 10.61
N ASP A 213 7.61 26.08 10.80
CA ASP A 213 8.21 24.96 11.51
C ASP A 213 9.07 24.13 10.53
N GLU A 214 10.35 24.51 10.43
CA GLU A 214 11.32 23.83 9.56
C GLU A 214 11.49 22.33 9.90
N HIS A 215 11.34 21.96 11.17
CA HIS A 215 11.45 20.58 11.61
C HIS A 215 10.28 19.74 11.08
N PHE A 216 9.06 20.28 11.11
CA PHE A 216 7.90 19.64 10.49
C PHE A 216 8.02 19.60 8.96
N LEU A 217 8.40 20.71 8.32
CA LEU A 217 8.52 20.81 6.86
C LEU A 217 9.57 19.83 6.31
N SER A 218 10.68 19.65 7.02
CA SER A 218 11.74 18.70 6.65
C SER A 218 11.43 17.24 7.02
N ALA A 219 10.41 16.99 7.86
CA ALA A 219 10.07 15.64 8.29
C ALA A 219 9.71 14.75 7.07
N PRO A 220 10.24 13.52 7.01
CA PRO A 220 10.03 12.64 5.87
C PRO A 220 8.61 12.06 5.86
N SER A 221 8.11 11.71 4.68
CA SER A 221 6.95 10.83 4.55
C SER A 221 7.45 9.45 4.16
N GLN A 222 7.46 8.52 5.11
CA GLN A 222 8.02 7.18 4.92
C GLN A 222 6.94 6.10 4.90
N VAL A 223 5.80 6.38 5.51
CA VAL A 223 4.68 5.45 5.66
C VAL A 223 3.59 5.79 4.65
N TYR A 224 3.23 7.08 4.55
CA TYR A 224 2.08 7.52 3.78
C TYR A 224 2.39 7.88 2.30
N SER A 225 3.68 7.98 1.93
CA SER A 225 4.15 8.23 0.55
C SER A 225 4.38 6.97 -0.28
N ARG A 226 4.32 5.75 0.30
CA ARG A 226 4.68 4.54 -0.45
C ARG A 226 3.72 4.20 -1.59
N LEU A 227 2.59 4.91 -1.71
CA LEU A 227 1.71 4.88 -2.87
C LEU A 227 2.10 5.89 -3.98
N SER A 228 2.99 6.86 -3.72
CA SER A 228 3.50 7.77 -4.77
C SER A 228 4.87 7.42 -5.32
N LYS A 229 5.66 6.60 -4.61
CA LYS A 229 6.87 6.02 -5.25
C LYS A 229 6.51 5.04 -6.38
N SER A 230 5.28 4.55 -6.44
CA SER A 230 4.73 3.85 -7.62
C SER A 230 4.17 4.76 -8.71
N ASN A 231 4.15 6.09 -8.50
CA ASN A 231 3.73 7.07 -9.51
C ASN A 231 4.93 7.71 -10.23
N LYS A 232 5.91 6.90 -10.66
CA LYS A 232 6.85 7.28 -11.74
C LYS A 232 6.16 7.22 -13.13
N CYS A 233 4.97 7.79 -13.24
CA CYS A 233 4.28 7.99 -14.52
C CYS A 233 4.13 9.47 -14.89
N ALA A 234 4.56 10.40 -14.03
CA ALA A 234 4.69 11.80 -14.39
C ALA A 234 6.14 12.07 -14.85
N PRO A 235 6.37 12.65 -16.04
CA PRO A 235 7.70 13.00 -16.49
C PRO A 235 8.29 14.09 -15.60
N GLU A 236 9.43 13.82 -14.97
CA GLU A 236 10.27 14.88 -14.42
C GLU A 236 10.85 15.68 -15.59
N ILE A 237 10.53 16.98 -15.64
CA ILE A 237 11.29 17.94 -16.45
C ILE A 237 12.63 18.13 -15.72
N ALA A 238 13.62 17.32 -16.07
CA ALA A 238 14.99 17.52 -15.65
C ALA A 238 15.59 18.68 -16.45
N LEU A 239 15.94 19.76 -15.76
CA LEU A 239 16.96 20.70 -16.24
C LEU A 239 18.31 19.98 -16.08
N GLU A 240 19.01 19.81 -17.21
CA GLU A 240 20.34 19.23 -17.29
C GLU A 240 21.33 20.00 -16.40
N ASP A 241 22.13 19.27 -15.61
CA ASP A 241 23.47 19.74 -15.26
C ASP A 241 24.45 18.55 -15.23
N ASP A 242 25.58 18.79 -15.88
CA ASP A 242 26.65 17.86 -16.21
C ASP A 242 27.54 17.57 -15.00
N GLY A 243 28.00 16.32 -14.83
CA GLY A 243 28.98 15.98 -13.79
C GLY A 243 29.42 14.51 -13.75
N MET A 244 30.61 14.25 -14.29
CA MET A 244 31.27 12.94 -14.49
C MET A 244 31.72 12.16 -13.23
N SER A 245 31.65 10.82 -13.38
CA SER A 245 32.54 9.73 -12.86
C SER A 245 32.50 9.40 -11.36
N VAL A 246 32.63 8.15 -10.90
CA VAL A 246 33.68 7.15 -11.18
C VAL A 246 33.19 5.69 -11.06
N ASN A 247 33.83 4.86 -11.87
CA ASN A 247 33.79 3.40 -12.03
C ASN A 247 33.77 2.53 -10.77
N SER A 248 33.07 1.40 -10.86
CA SER A 248 33.59 0.11 -10.39
C SER A 248 33.09 -1.02 -11.29
N THR A 249 34.06 -1.77 -11.79
CA THR A 249 34.01 -2.84 -12.78
C THR A 249 33.24 -4.08 -12.33
N GLY A 250 32.39 -4.56 -13.21
CA GLY A 250 31.84 -5.92 -13.23
C GLY A 250 31.17 -6.14 -14.57
N THR A 251 31.91 -6.69 -15.53
CA THR A 251 31.41 -7.01 -16.89
C THR A 251 30.41 -8.16 -16.78
N LEU A 252 29.13 -7.84 -16.56
CA LEU A 252 28.02 -8.68 -16.96
C LEU A 252 27.63 -8.22 -18.37
N ASP A 253 27.66 -9.15 -19.33
CA ASP A 253 27.14 -8.93 -20.66
C ASP A 253 25.76 -8.26 -20.53
N LYS A 254 25.61 -7.05 -21.09
CA LYS A 254 24.35 -6.31 -21.05
C LYS A 254 23.31 -7.11 -21.82
N ILE A 255 22.48 -7.84 -21.09
CA ILE A 255 21.28 -8.49 -21.59
C ILE A 255 20.45 -7.40 -22.27
N THR A 256 20.24 -7.52 -23.58
CA THR A 256 19.40 -6.60 -24.33
C THR A 256 17.92 -7.01 -24.20
N PRO A 257 16.95 -6.11 -24.41
CA PRO A 257 15.53 -6.45 -24.33
C PRO A 257 15.06 -7.59 -25.26
N LYS A 258 15.91 -8.05 -26.20
CA LYS A 258 15.65 -9.20 -27.08
C LYS A 258 16.04 -10.56 -26.48
N ASP A 259 16.73 -10.57 -25.35
CA ASP A 259 17.37 -11.77 -24.79
C ASP A 259 16.51 -12.48 -23.73
N TYR A 260 15.47 -11.81 -23.21
CA TYR A 260 14.48 -12.38 -22.31
C TYR A 260 13.05 -12.11 -22.81
N GLY A 261 12.08 -12.85 -22.29
CA GLY A 261 10.68 -12.60 -22.55
C GLY A 261 9.75 -13.61 -21.88
N LEU A 262 8.60 -13.13 -21.42
CA LEU A 262 7.57 -13.94 -20.78
C LEU A 262 6.25 -13.82 -21.54
N ILE A 263 5.76 -14.96 -22.02
CA ILE A 263 4.43 -15.11 -22.61
C ILE A 263 3.58 -15.92 -21.64
N VAL A 264 2.39 -15.42 -21.28
CA VAL A 264 1.44 -16.14 -20.43
C VAL A 264 0.28 -16.62 -21.28
N VAL A 265 0.04 -17.93 -21.30
CA VAL A 265 -1.02 -18.58 -22.07
C VAL A 265 -2.14 -19.01 -21.14
N ALA A 266 -3.26 -18.31 -21.21
CA ALA A 266 -4.47 -18.53 -20.41
C ALA A 266 -5.68 -18.92 -21.27
N SER A 267 -5.46 -19.45 -22.48
CA SER A 267 -6.54 -19.89 -23.37
C SER A 267 -7.39 -21.05 -22.83
N LEU A 268 -6.95 -21.73 -21.77
CA LEU A 268 -7.74 -22.76 -21.10
C LEU A 268 -8.61 -22.21 -19.98
N VAL A 269 -8.49 -20.92 -19.64
CA VAL A 269 -9.25 -20.28 -18.56
C VAL A 269 -10.51 -19.64 -19.14
N ASP A 270 -11.67 -20.03 -18.61
CA ASP A 270 -12.99 -19.65 -19.11
C ASP A 270 -13.63 -18.47 -18.35
N LYS A 271 -13.27 -18.26 -17.09
CA LYS A 271 -13.85 -17.20 -16.23
C LYS A 271 -13.26 -15.83 -16.56
N PRO A 272 -14.08 -14.87 -17.06
CA PRO A 272 -13.59 -13.53 -17.43
C PRO A 272 -12.97 -12.78 -16.25
N ALA A 273 -13.47 -12.98 -15.03
CA ALA A 273 -12.91 -12.37 -13.82
C ALA A 273 -11.44 -12.79 -13.58
N ASN A 274 -11.13 -14.08 -13.70
CA ASN A 274 -9.77 -14.58 -13.55
C ASN A 274 -8.85 -14.03 -14.64
N LEU A 275 -9.33 -13.99 -15.88
CA LEU A 275 -8.60 -13.42 -17.00
C LEU A 275 -8.32 -11.92 -16.80
N GLY A 276 -9.26 -11.16 -16.24
CA GLY A 276 -9.09 -9.75 -15.92
C GLY A 276 -8.02 -9.53 -14.84
N GLY A 277 -8.07 -10.30 -13.76
CA GLY A 277 -7.05 -10.28 -12.71
C GLY A 277 -5.66 -10.68 -13.21
N LEU A 278 -5.60 -11.67 -14.10
CA LEU A 278 -4.35 -12.10 -14.73
C LEU A 278 -3.81 -11.04 -15.71
N CYS A 279 -4.67 -10.38 -16.49
CA CYS A 279 -4.30 -9.28 -17.37
C CYS A 279 -3.64 -8.14 -16.60
N ARG A 280 -4.21 -7.74 -15.47
CA ARG A 280 -3.62 -6.74 -14.58
C ARG A 280 -2.25 -7.18 -14.05
N THR A 281 -2.12 -8.45 -13.66
CA THR A 281 -0.85 -9.00 -13.18
C THR A 281 0.21 -8.98 -14.28
N CYS A 282 -0.15 -9.42 -15.49
CA CYS A 282 0.75 -9.45 -16.64
C CYS A 282 1.30 -8.06 -16.96
N GLU A 283 0.41 -7.07 -16.98
CA GLU A 283 0.80 -5.68 -17.28
C GLU A 283 1.74 -5.11 -16.23
N ILE A 284 1.45 -5.32 -14.94
CA ILE A 284 2.30 -4.82 -13.84
C ILE A 284 3.69 -5.43 -13.85
N PHE A 285 3.81 -6.72 -14.18
CA PHE A 285 5.09 -7.44 -14.18
C PHE A 285 5.81 -7.42 -15.53
N GLY A 286 5.31 -6.66 -16.51
CA GLY A 286 5.96 -6.54 -17.82
C GLY A 286 5.98 -7.85 -18.61
N VAL A 287 4.90 -8.64 -18.54
CA VAL A 287 4.70 -9.80 -19.42
C VAL A 287 4.52 -9.31 -20.85
N ASP A 288 5.29 -9.86 -21.79
CA ASP A 288 5.30 -9.40 -23.18
C ASP A 288 3.99 -9.68 -23.90
N THR A 289 3.36 -10.82 -23.62
CA THR A 289 2.13 -11.23 -24.29
C THR A 289 1.26 -12.05 -23.36
N LEU A 290 -0.02 -11.67 -23.27
CA LEU A 290 -1.06 -12.48 -22.66
C LEU A 290 -1.91 -13.12 -23.76
N VAL A 291 -1.96 -14.45 -23.79
CA VAL A 291 -2.73 -15.20 -24.78
C VAL A 291 -4.04 -15.68 -24.15
N LEU A 292 -5.15 -15.33 -24.77
CA LEU A 292 -6.51 -15.72 -24.38
C LEU A 292 -7.12 -16.64 -25.45
N ALA A 293 -8.22 -17.33 -25.13
CA ALA A 293 -8.91 -18.15 -26.12
C ALA A 293 -9.55 -17.30 -27.23
N ASP A 294 -10.07 -16.13 -26.87
CA ASP A 294 -10.78 -15.24 -27.79
C ASP A 294 -10.73 -13.78 -27.28
N HIS A 295 -10.74 -12.80 -28.18
CA HIS A 295 -10.77 -11.38 -27.80
C HIS A 295 -12.09 -10.96 -27.13
N ILE A 296 -13.16 -11.75 -27.28
CA ILE A 296 -14.46 -11.46 -26.65
C ILE A 296 -14.35 -11.27 -25.14
N PHE A 297 -13.42 -11.98 -24.47
CA PHE A 297 -13.21 -11.86 -23.02
C PHE A 297 -12.79 -10.45 -22.59
N VAL A 298 -12.01 -9.74 -23.41
CA VAL A 298 -11.54 -8.38 -23.10
C VAL A 298 -12.70 -7.38 -23.02
N SER A 299 -13.81 -7.67 -23.71
CA SER A 299 -15.01 -6.84 -23.69
C SER A 299 -15.95 -7.14 -22.52
N ASP A 300 -15.76 -8.27 -21.82
CA ASP A 300 -16.62 -8.72 -20.74
C ASP A 300 -16.59 -7.76 -19.53
N PRO A 301 -17.74 -7.42 -18.93
CA PRO A 301 -17.79 -6.52 -17.77
C PRO A 301 -16.98 -7.01 -16.56
N ASN A 302 -16.97 -8.33 -16.29
CA ASN A 302 -16.24 -8.91 -15.16
C ASN A 302 -14.72 -8.91 -15.41
N PHE A 303 -14.31 -9.09 -16.68
CA PHE A 303 -12.92 -8.91 -17.07
C PHE A 303 -12.48 -7.46 -16.81
N LYS A 304 -13.23 -6.48 -17.33
CA LYS A 304 -12.94 -5.04 -17.19
C LYS A 304 -12.90 -4.58 -15.74
N ALA A 305 -13.80 -5.12 -14.91
CA ALA A 305 -13.86 -4.79 -13.48
C ALA A 305 -12.56 -5.14 -12.73
N LEU A 306 -11.85 -6.19 -13.17
CA LEU A 306 -10.61 -6.64 -12.53
C LEU A 306 -9.34 -6.18 -13.26
N SER A 307 -9.38 -6.04 -14.58
CA SER A 307 -8.25 -5.54 -15.37
C SER A 307 -7.96 -4.07 -15.09
N MET A 308 -8.96 -3.27 -14.70
CA MET A 308 -8.79 -1.86 -14.30
C MET A 308 -8.01 -1.04 -15.35
N SER A 309 -8.33 -1.21 -16.63
CA SER A 309 -7.66 -0.58 -17.79
C SER A 309 -6.29 -1.12 -18.20
N SER A 310 -5.74 -2.12 -17.51
CA SER A 310 -4.48 -2.78 -17.91
C SER A 310 -4.58 -3.40 -19.31
N GLU A 311 -5.76 -3.79 -19.76
CA GLU A 311 -5.97 -4.36 -21.10
C GLU A 311 -5.67 -3.40 -22.26
N LYS A 312 -5.62 -2.09 -21.98
CA LYS A 312 -5.25 -1.08 -22.99
C LYS A 312 -3.75 -1.01 -23.24
N ARG A 313 -2.94 -1.49 -22.29
CA ARG A 313 -1.47 -1.43 -22.32
C ARG A 313 -0.85 -2.81 -22.48
N GLN A 314 -1.52 -3.85 -22.00
CA GLN A 314 -1.11 -5.23 -22.20
C GLN A 314 -1.28 -5.65 -23.66
N HIS A 315 -0.24 -6.23 -24.26
CA HIS A 315 -0.38 -6.92 -25.55
C HIS A 315 -1.12 -8.25 -25.35
N ILE A 316 -2.27 -8.40 -26.01
CA ILE A 316 -3.16 -9.55 -25.89
C ILE A 316 -3.33 -10.21 -27.25
N GLU A 317 -3.12 -11.53 -27.31
CA GLU A 317 -3.37 -12.36 -28.49
C GLU A 317 -4.52 -13.33 -28.25
N ALA A 318 -5.28 -13.67 -29.29
CA ALA A 318 -6.34 -14.67 -29.23
C ALA A 318 -5.93 -15.95 -29.95
N ILE A 319 -5.70 -17.02 -29.18
CA ILE A 319 -5.39 -18.36 -29.67
C ILE A 319 -6.34 -19.34 -29.01
N ARG A 320 -7.25 -19.92 -29.80
CA ARG A 320 -8.21 -20.92 -29.31
C ARG A 320 -7.52 -22.21 -28.85
N PRO A 321 -8.11 -22.95 -27.89
CA PRO A 321 -7.55 -24.21 -27.38
C PRO A 321 -7.11 -25.20 -28.45
N GLU A 322 -7.85 -25.31 -29.56
CA GLU A 322 -7.56 -26.27 -30.64
C GLU A 322 -6.24 -25.92 -31.37
N ASN A 323 -5.82 -24.66 -31.32
CA ASN A 323 -4.60 -24.16 -31.95
C ASN A 323 -3.43 -24.03 -30.96
N LEU A 324 -3.60 -24.38 -29.69
CA LEU A 324 -2.53 -24.25 -28.70
C LEU A 324 -1.33 -25.12 -29.03
N SER A 325 -1.56 -26.35 -29.51
CA SER A 325 -0.44 -27.27 -29.82
C SER A 325 0.52 -26.68 -30.87
N SER A 326 -0.02 -26.11 -31.94
CA SER A 326 0.78 -25.48 -33.00
C SER A 326 1.40 -24.17 -32.54
N TYR A 327 0.69 -23.38 -31.72
CA TYR A 327 1.20 -22.15 -31.14
C TYR A 327 2.42 -22.41 -30.22
N LEU A 328 2.31 -23.36 -29.30
CA LEU A 328 3.40 -23.72 -28.39
C LEU A 328 4.63 -24.25 -29.14
N GLU A 329 4.43 -25.05 -30.19
CA GLU A 329 5.52 -25.52 -31.06
C GLU A 329 6.20 -24.36 -31.80
N SER A 330 5.43 -23.37 -32.28
CA SER A 330 5.97 -22.16 -32.90
C SER A 330 6.81 -21.34 -31.92
N MET A 331 6.34 -21.16 -30.69
CA MET A 331 7.11 -20.45 -29.66
C MET A 331 8.42 -21.16 -29.31
N ARG A 332 8.41 -22.51 -29.25
CA ARG A 332 9.63 -23.31 -29.09
C ARG A 332 10.62 -23.06 -30.23
N LYS A 333 10.15 -23.04 -31.48
CA LYS A 333 11.00 -22.71 -32.65
C LYS A 333 11.60 -21.30 -32.56
N ASN A 334 10.92 -20.38 -31.88
CA ASN A 334 11.40 -19.02 -31.60
C ASN A 334 12.31 -18.92 -30.36
N GLY A 335 12.73 -20.05 -29.79
CA GLY A 335 13.69 -20.12 -28.68
C GLY A 335 13.08 -19.95 -27.29
N TYR A 336 11.76 -20.03 -27.15
CA TYR A 336 11.10 -20.06 -25.84
C TYR A 336 11.10 -21.48 -25.26
N THR A 337 11.23 -21.57 -23.94
CA THR A 337 10.96 -22.81 -23.19
C THR A 337 9.51 -22.81 -22.71
N VAL A 338 8.75 -23.87 -23.01
CA VAL A 338 7.35 -24.00 -22.63
C VAL A 338 7.23 -24.69 -21.27
N ILE A 339 6.62 -24.01 -20.32
CA ILE A 339 6.43 -24.46 -18.94
C ILE A 339 4.94 -24.54 -18.65
N ALA A 340 4.45 -25.70 -18.19
CA ALA A 340 3.10 -25.81 -17.65
C ALA A 340 3.10 -25.58 -16.14
N ALA A 341 2.21 -24.71 -15.67
CA ALA A 341 1.86 -24.58 -14.26
C ALA A 341 0.88 -25.70 -13.89
N GLU A 342 1.40 -26.90 -13.62
CA GLU A 342 0.61 -28.10 -13.39
C GLU A 342 1.30 -29.04 -12.40
N GLN A 343 0.49 -29.69 -11.56
CA GLN A 343 0.95 -30.73 -10.66
C GLN A 343 0.99 -32.07 -11.40
N THR A 344 2.19 -32.62 -11.57
CA THR A 344 2.41 -33.94 -12.19
C THR A 344 3.43 -34.73 -11.40
N THR A 345 3.51 -36.05 -11.62
CA THR A 345 4.46 -36.93 -10.92
C THR A 345 5.91 -36.46 -11.02
N ASP A 346 6.28 -35.86 -12.15
CA ASP A 346 7.65 -35.39 -12.44
C ASP A 346 7.79 -33.86 -12.38
N SER A 347 6.82 -33.15 -11.79
CA SER A 347 6.88 -31.69 -11.71
C SER A 347 7.95 -31.19 -10.74
N VAL A 348 8.51 -30.02 -11.04
CA VAL A 348 9.50 -29.35 -10.18
C VAL A 348 8.79 -28.30 -9.32
N PHE A 349 9.10 -28.24 -8.03
CA PHE A 349 8.54 -27.19 -7.18
C PHE A 349 9.02 -25.78 -7.58
N LEU A 350 8.08 -24.85 -7.76
CA LEU A 350 8.30 -23.46 -8.18
C LEU A 350 9.39 -22.74 -7.37
N HIS A 351 9.41 -22.91 -6.04
CA HIS A 351 10.40 -22.26 -5.17
C HIS A 351 11.86 -22.73 -5.40
N LYS A 352 12.06 -23.88 -6.06
CA LYS A 352 13.38 -24.41 -6.45
C LYS A 352 13.64 -24.30 -7.95
N PHE A 353 12.64 -23.90 -8.72
CA PHE A 353 12.72 -23.82 -10.16
C PHE A 353 13.46 -22.54 -10.57
N GLN A 354 14.27 -22.64 -11.61
CA GLN A 354 14.98 -21.51 -12.22
C GLN A 354 14.41 -21.28 -13.61
N PHE A 355 13.85 -20.11 -13.85
CA PHE A 355 13.23 -19.79 -15.11
C PHE A 355 14.27 -19.55 -16.22
N PRO A 356 14.09 -20.12 -17.41
CA PRO A 356 14.80 -19.69 -18.62
C PRO A 356 14.46 -18.24 -18.97
N LEU A 357 15.41 -17.51 -19.55
CA LEU A 357 15.22 -16.11 -19.96
C LEU A 357 14.04 -15.93 -20.91
N LYS A 358 13.76 -16.89 -21.80
CA LYS A 358 12.57 -16.89 -22.66
C LYS A 358 11.62 -18.00 -22.25
N THR A 359 10.51 -17.62 -21.65
CA THR A 359 9.54 -18.54 -21.06
C THR A 359 8.14 -18.35 -21.65
N VAL A 360 7.49 -19.45 -22.03
CA VAL A 360 6.05 -19.52 -22.24
C VAL A 360 5.44 -20.24 -21.04
N LEU A 361 4.60 -19.54 -20.28
CA LEU A 361 3.87 -20.10 -19.15
C LEU A 361 2.47 -20.53 -19.59
N LEU A 362 2.24 -21.83 -19.70
CA LEU A 362 0.91 -22.40 -19.94
C LEU A 362 0.17 -22.60 -18.62
N VAL A 363 -1.01 -22.00 -18.51
CA VAL A 363 -1.88 -22.09 -17.34
C VAL A 363 -3.11 -22.94 -17.68
N GLY A 364 -3.42 -23.90 -16.82
CA GLY A 364 -4.53 -24.84 -16.99
C GLY A 364 -5.91 -24.29 -16.65
N ASP A 365 -6.94 -25.06 -16.98
CA ASP A 365 -8.30 -24.84 -16.51
C ASP A 365 -8.40 -25.00 -14.97
N GLU A 366 -9.34 -24.31 -14.32
CA GLU A 366 -9.47 -24.37 -12.86
C GLU A 366 -9.84 -25.76 -12.31
N LYS A 367 -10.55 -26.56 -13.10
CA LYS A 367 -11.07 -27.87 -12.68
C LYS A 367 -10.24 -29.00 -13.27
N GLU A 368 -10.01 -28.94 -14.57
CA GLU A 368 -9.40 -30.02 -15.35
C GLU A 368 -7.89 -29.84 -15.54
N GLY A 369 -7.33 -28.66 -15.18
CA GLY A 369 -5.93 -28.36 -15.35
C GLY A 369 -5.51 -28.26 -16.82
N VAL A 370 -4.27 -28.62 -17.11
CA VAL A 370 -3.72 -28.67 -18.47
C VAL A 370 -4.05 -30.03 -19.10
N PRO A 371 -4.73 -30.07 -20.26
CA PRO A 371 -5.01 -31.32 -20.97
C PRO A 371 -3.75 -32.14 -21.27
N VAL A 372 -3.85 -33.47 -21.14
CA VAL A 372 -2.74 -34.41 -21.30
C VAL A 372 -1.98 -34.24 -22.63
N HIS A 373 -2.68 -33.93 -23.72
CA HIS A 373 -2.05 -33.74 -25.02
C HIS A 373 -1.14 -32.50 -25.07
N LEU A 374 -1.45 -31.44 -24.30
CA LEU A 374 -0.59 -30.26 -24.13
C LEU A 374 0.52 -30.52 -23.12
N LEU A 375 0.28 -31.31 -22.06
CA LEU A 375 1.34 -31.71 -21.13
C LEU A 375 2.46 -32.51 -21.81
N ARG A 376 2.13 -33.30 -22.83
CA ARG A 376 3.13 -34.00 -23.65
C ARG A 376 3.96 -33.06 -24.53
N SER A 377 3.48 -31.85 -24.77
CA SER A 377 4.14 -30.87 -25.63
C SER A 377 4.85 -29.77 -24.85
N VAL A 378 4.85 -29.77 -23.51
CA VAL A 378 5.64 -28.83 -22.70
C VAL A 378 7.04 -29.37 -22.39
N ASP A 379 8.00 -28.47 -22.15
CA ASP A 379 9.39 -28.83 -21.82
C ASP A 379 9.55 -29.14 -20.33
N LYS A 380 8.77 -28.48 -19.47
CA LYS A 380 8.72 -28.71 -18.02
C LYS A 380 7.32 -28.51 -17.46
N THR A 381 6.99 -29.30 -16.43
CA THR A 381 5.87 -29.06 -15.54
C THR A 381 6.42 -28.55 -14.21
N VAL A 382 5.80 -27.50 -13.68
CA VAL A 382 6.24 -26.85 -12.46
C VAL A 382 5.03 -26.67 -11.56
N GLU A 383 5.17 -26.98 -10.28
CA GLU A 383 4.09 -26.98 -9.31
C GLU A 383 4.35 -26.05 -8.12
N ILE A 384 3.28 -25.47 -7.56
CA ILE A 384 3.37 -24.69 -6.32
C ILE A 384 3.31 -25.67 -5.15
N LYS A 385 4.33 -25.66 -4.30
CA LYS A 385 4.34 -26.50 -3.09
C LYS A 385 3.19 -26.08 -2.17
N GLN A 386 2.27 -27.01 -1.90
CA GLN A 386 1.14 -26.79 -1.01
C GLN A 386 1.40 -27.42 0.37
N LEU A 387 0.99 -26.74 1.44
CA LEU A 387 1.09 -27.22 2.83
C LEU A 387 -0.27 -27.31 3.53
N GLY A 388 -1.32 -26.73 2.95
CA GLY A 388 -2.65 -26.65 3.52
C GLY A 388 -3.55 -27.82 3.12
N GLN A 389 -4.82 -27.76 3.54
CA GLN A 389 -5.85 -28.76 3.21
C GLN A 389 -6.61 -28.45 1.90
N THR A 390 -6.60 -27.19 1.45
CA THR A 390 -7.21 -26.80 0.18
C THR A 390 -6.44 -27.42 -0.98
N ARG A 391 -7.15 -28.04 -1.92
CA ARG A 391 -6.56 -28.85 -3.00
C ARG A 391 -5.83 -28.05 -4.08
N SER A 392 -6.21 -26.78 -4.28
CA SER A 392 -5.63 -25.90 -5.29
C SER A 392 -5.86 -24.44 -4.95
N LEU A 393 -5.05 -23.58 -5.55
CA LEU A 393 -5.26 -22.13 -5.58
C LEU A 393 -6.16 -21.77 -6.78
N ASN A 394 -6.80 -20.59 -6.71
CA ASN A 394 -7.45 -20.03 -7.89
C ASN A 394 -6.41 -19.82 -9.02
N VAL A 395 -6.78 -20.13 -10.26
CA VAL A 395 -5.89 -20.10 -11.43
C VAL A 395 -5.16 -18.76 -11.63
N HIS A 396 -5.82 -17.62 -11.44
CA HIS A 396 -5.16 -16.32 -11.63
C HIS A 396 -4.15 -16.04 -10.50
N VAL A 397 -4.40 -16.56 -9.30
CA VAL A 397 -3.45 -16.47 -8.16
C VAL A 397 -2.25 -17.38 -8.40
N SER A 398 -2.49 -18.61 -8.87
CA SER A 398 -1.41 -19.52 -9.27
C SER A 398 -0.52 -18.86 -10.32
N ALA A 399 -1.10 -18.40 -11.43
CA ALA A 399 -0.35 -17.72 -12.49
C ALA A 399 0.42 -16.49 -11.98
N ALA A 400 -0.17 -15.69 -11.09
CA ALA A 400 0.50 -14.55 -10.49
C ALA A 400 1.76 -14.93 -9.70
N LEU A 401 1.77 -16.06 -8.99
CA LEU A 401 2.95 -16.55 -8.28
C LEU A 401 4.07 -16.94 -9.25
N PHE A 402 3.74 -17.56 -10.39
CA PHE A 402 4.71 -17.89 -11.43
C PHE A 402 5.29 -16.63 -12.08
N VAL A 403 4.42 -15.68 -12.47
CA VAL A 403 4.83 -14.41 -13.10
C VAL A 403 5.74 -13.61 -12.16
N ALA A 404 5.35 -13.47 -10.88
CA ALA A 404 6.16 -12.78 -9.89
C ALA A 404 7.51 -13.47 -9.67
N LYS A 405 7.55 -14.81 -9.66
CA LYS A 405 8.80 -15.57 -9.49
C LYS A 405 9.73 -15.45 -10.70
N TYR A 406 9.17 -15.47 -11.92
CA TYR A 406 9.94 -15.18 -13.13
C TYR A 406 10.53 -13.77 -13.08
N ALA A 407 9.71 -12.76 -12.76
CA ALA A 407 10.15 -11.38 -12.68
C ALA A 407 11.26 -11.19 -11.65
N GLU A 408 11.15 -11.81 -10.47
CA GLU A 408 12.19 -11.84 -9.44
C GLU A 408 13.52 -12.40 -9.96
N GLN A 409 13.48 -13.46 -10.78
CA GLN A 409 14.69 -14.14 -11.27
C GLN A 409 15.29 -13.54 -12.52
N VAL A 410 14.51 -12.87 -13.37
CA VAL A 410 14.93 -12.45 -14.71
C VAL A 410 14.90 -10.93 -14.88
N LEU A 411 13.90 -10.24 -14.32
CA LEU A 411 13.68 -8.81 -14.56
C LEU A 411 14.27 -7.92 -13.47
N PHE A 412 14.31 -8.41 -12.23
CA PHE A 412 14.79 -7.64 -11.07
C PHE A 412 16.24 -7.95 -10.68
N SER A 413 16.87 -8.92 -11.36
CA SER A 413 18.19 -9.48 -11.07
C SER A 413 19.35 -8.61 -11.53
#